data_AF-A0A1U8N3Z3-F1
#
_entry.id   AF-A0A1U8N3Z3-F1
#
_cell.length_a   1.000
_cell.length_b   1.000
_cell.length_c   1.000
_cell.angle_alpha   90.00
_cell.angle_beta   90.00
_cell.angle_gamma   90.00
#
_symmetry.space_group_name_H-M   'P 1'
#
loop_
_entity.id
_entity.type
_entity.pdbx_description
1 polymer ?
#
loop_
_entity_poly.entity_id
_entity_poly.type
_entity_poly.pdbx_seq_one_letter_code
_entity_poly.pdbx_strand_id
1 'polypeptide(L)'
;MKKRYRESYIFIITTSSSNEEEVENMVQYLSLNANKIYQISGTQKFKMPKQEVRIADVFQAVENAKSRFTVFAWGLADTTLEDVFIKVARGAQVVNILS
;
A
#
# COMPACT_ATOMS: atom_id res chain seq x y z
N MET A 1 -16.37 12.61 8.28
CA MET A 1 -15.11 11.95 7.86
C MET A 1 -15.29 11.21 6.52
N LYS A 2 -15.04 11.84 5.37
CA LYS A 2 -15.17 11.19 4.02
C LYS A 2 -14.07 11.54 3.00
N LYS A 3 -13.11 12.42 3.33
CA LYS A 3 -12.10 12.94 2.39
C LYS A 3 -10.78 12.13 2.33
N ARG A 4 -10.40 11.41 3.39
CA ARG A 4 -9.05 10.77 3.56
C ARG A 4 -8.76 9.55 2.67
N TYR A 5 -9.72 9.05 1.89
CA TYR A 5 -9.50 7.85 1.08
C TYR A 5 -9.18 8.13 -0.38
N ARG A 6 -9.53 9.29 -0.97
CA ARG A 6 -9.21 9.63 -2.38
C ARG A 6 -7.80 10.21 -2.58
N GLU A 7 -7.07 10.42 -1.48
CA GLU A 7 -5.82 11.17 -1.42
C GLU A 7 -4.60 10.26 -1.20
N SER A 8 -4.69 8.98 -1.53
CA SER A 8 -3.59 8.04 -1.29
C SER A 8 -3.44 7.01 -2.39
N TYR A 9 -2.20 6.59 -2.63
CA TYR A 9 -1.90 5.38 -3.38
C TYR A 9 -1.88 4.17 -2.46
N ILE A 10 -2.21 3.01 -3.03
CA ILE A 10 -1.97 1.70 -2.44
C ILE A 10 -0.79 1.09 -3.15
N PHE A 11 0.30 0.88 -2.42
CA PHE A 11 1.47 0.17 -2.92
C PHE A 11 1.50 -1.23 -2.32
N ILE A 12 1.73 -2.24 -3.14
CA ILE A 12 1.92 -3.61 -2.73
C ILE A 12 3.19 -4.14 -3.36
N ILE A 13 3.96 -4.91 -2.61
CA ILE A 13 5.18 -5.55 -3.07
C ILE A 13 5.39 -6.87 -2.35
N THR A 14 5.89 -7.86 -3.08
CA THR A 14 6.20 -9.20 -2.57
C THR A 14 7.68 -9.49 -2.80
N THR A 15 8.39 -9.77 -1.72
CA THR A 15 9.81 -10.16 -1.70
C THR A 15 10.00 -11.40 -0.82
N SER A 16 11.23 -11.87 -0.62
CA SER A 16 11.50 -12.79 0.48
C SER A 16 11.31 -12.08 1.82
N SER A 17 10.95 -12.84 2.87
CA SER A 17 10.78 -12.31 4.23
C SER A 17 12.04 -11.64 4.78
N SER A 18 13.22 -12.04 4.29
CA SER A 18 14.50 -11.44 4.67
C SER A 18 14.65 -9.97 4.24
N ASN A 19 13.84 -9.49 3.29
CA ASN A 19 13.97 -8.15 2.71
C ASN A 19 12.83 -7.21 3.16
N GLU A 20 12.02 -7.64 4.12
CA GLU A 20 10.86 -6.88 4.59
C GLU A 20 11.26 -5.52 5.19
N GLU A 21 12.42 -5.45 5.87
CA GLU A 21 12.94 -4.19 6.42
C GLU A 21 13.42 -3.23 5.32
N GLU A 22 14.11 -3.74 4.29
CA GLU A 22 14.55 -2.93 3.15
C GLU A 22 13.36 -2.30 2.41
N VAL A 23 12.26 -3.05 2.27
CA VAL A 23 11.04 -2.54 1.65
C VAL A 23 10.40 -1.45 2.53
N GLU A 24 10.37 -1.62 3.84
CA GLU A 24 9.86 -0.58 4.75
C GLU A 24 10.67 0.70 4.67
N ASN A 25 12.00 0.59 4.66
CA ASN A 25 12.90 1.72 4.49
C ASN A 25 12.65 2.42 3.14
N MET A 26 12.55 1.65 2.06
CA MET A 26 12.22 2.17 0.73
C MET A 26 10.89 2.95 0.74
N VAL A 27 9.85 2.42 1.37
CA VAL A 27 8.53 3.07 1.44
C VAL A 27 8.58 4.33 2.31
N GLN A 28 9.35 4.34 3.40
CA GLN A 28 9.58 5.54 4.21
C GLN A 28 10.24 6.66 3.41
N TYR A 29 11.20 6.34 2.53
CA TYR A 29 11.80 7.33 1.64
C TYR A 29 10.83 7.89 0.60
N LEU A 30 9.86 7.07 0.16
CA LEU A 30 8.81 7.50 -0.78
C LEU A 30 7.75 8.37 -0.10
N SER A 31 7.43 8.07 1.17
CA SER A 31 6.41 8.81 1.93
C SER A 31 6.62 8.60 3.43
N LEU A 32 6.94 9.69 4.12
CA LEU A 32 7.13 9.70 5.57
C LEU A 32 5.86 9.30 6.32
N ASN A 33 4.70 9.61 5.73
CA ASN A 33 3.38 9.29 6.28
C ASN A 33 2.77 8.02 5.66
N ALA A 34 3.59 7.13 5.09
CA ALA A 34 3.15 5.83 4.66
C ALA A 34 2.64 5.00 5.86
N ASN A 35 1.49 4.36 5.68
CA ASN A 35 0.92 3.44 6.66
C ASN A 35 0.95 2.02 6.11
N LYS A 36 1.67 1.11 6.80
CA LYS A 36 1.60 -0.32 6.50
C LYS A 36 0.22 -0.84 6.89
N ILE A 37 -0.50 -1.38 5.91
CA ILE A 37 -1.82 -2.00 6.09
C ILE A 37 -1.64 -3.42 6.61
N TYR A 38 -0.74 -4.20 6.00
CA TYR A 38 -0.39 -5.55 6.44
C TYR A 38 0.97 -6.01 5.92
N GLN A 39 1.46 -7.09 6.51
CA GLN A 39 2.59 -7.89 6.06
C GLN A 39 2.25 -9.37 6.25
N ILE A 40 2.31 -10.14 5.17
CA ILE A 40 2.00 -11.58 5.19
C ILE A 40 2.90 -12.28 4.18
N SER A 41 3.75 -13.20 4.66
CA SER A 41 4.60 -14.05 3.82
C SER A 41 5.42 -13.28 2.77
N GLY A 42 6.16 -12.24 3.19
CA GLY A 42 6.97 -11.42 2.28
C GLY A 42 6.18 -10.42 1.44
N THR A 43 4.84 -10.44 1.49
CA THR A 43 4.00 -9.42 0.86
C THR A 43 3.69 -8.31 1.84
N GLN A 44 4.06 -7.08 1.51
CA GLN A 44 3.73 -5.88 2.28
C GLN A 44 2.82 -4.96 1.47
N LYS A 45 1.80 -4.41 2.14
CA LYS A 45 0.86 -3.46 1.55
C LYS A 45 0.87 -2.15 2.33
N PHE A 46 1.01 -1.04 1.63
CA PHE A 46 1.12 0.30 2.19
C PHE A 46 0.08 1.23 1.59
N LYS A 47 -0.38 2.18 2.40
CA LYS A 47 -1.13 3.36 1.97
C LYS A 47 -0.23 4.58 2.07
N MET A 48 -0.03 5.30 0.97
CA MET A 48 0.86 6.46 0.92
C MET A 48 0.10 7.70 0.45
N PRO A 49 0.15 8.84 1.16
CA PRO A 49 -0.44 10.09 0.70
C PRO A 49 0.07 10.52 -0.67
N LYS A 50 -0.85 10.86 -1.59
CA LYS A 50 -0.49 11.29 -2.96
C LYS A 50 0.35 12.56 -2.98
N GLN A 51 0.19 13.43 -1.99
CA GLN A 51 0.96 14.67 -1.87
C GLN A 51 2.45 14.44 -1.64
N GLU A 52 2.83 13.27 -1.12
CA GLU A 52 4.22 12.92 -0.83
C GLU A 52 4.85 12.07 -1.93
N VAL A 53 4.03 11.47 -2.80
CA VAL A 53 4.48 10.44 -3.73
C VAL A 53 4.33 10.88 -5.16
N ARG A 54 5.45 10.95 -5.88
CA ARG A 54 5.47 10.99 -7.34
C ARG A 54 5.52 9.56 -7.87
N ILE A 55 4.67 9.23 -8.83
CA ILE A 55 4.63 7.88 -9.42
C ILE A 55 6.00 7.48 -9.99
N ALA A 56 6.71 8.41 -10.64
CA ALA A 56 8.06 8.17 -11.17
C ALA A 56 9.05 7.70 -10.09
N ASP A 57 8.97 8.25 -8.88
CA ASP A 57 9.86 7.86 -7.78
C ASP A 57 9.54 6.44 -7.29
N VAL A 58 8.27 6.02 -7.32
CA VAL A 58 7.87 4.64 -7.00
C VAL A 58 8.46 3.65 -8.01
N PHE A 59 8.36 3.94 -9.31
CA PHE A 59 8.98 3.11 -10.34
C PHE A 59 10.50 3.02 -10.14
N GLN A 60 11.18 4.15 -9.92
CA GLN A 60 12.62 4.17 -9.68
C GLN A 60 13.01 3.38 -8.43
N ALA A 61 12.26 3.51 -7.33
CA ALA A 61 12.51 2.78 -6.10
C ALA A 61 12.38 1.26 -6.29
N VAL A 62 11.39 0.82 -7.06
CA VAL A 62 11.23 -0.60 -7.39
C VAL A 62 12.36 -1.11 -8.28
N GLU A 63 12.79 -0.35 -9.29
CA GLU A 63 13.95 -0.74 -10.11
C GLU A 63 15.24 -0.80 -9.27
N ASN A 64 15.43 0.13 -8.33
CA ASN A 64 16.55 0.07 -7.40
C ASN A 64 16.47 -1.15 -6.48
N ALA A 65 15.27 -1.52 -5.99
CA ALA A 65 15.06 -2.73 -5.19
C ALA A 65 15.40 -3.99 -6.00
N LYS A 66 14.92 -4.09 -7.24
CA LYS A 66 15.22 -5.21 -8.16
C LYS A 66 16.71 -5.39 -8.41
N SER A 67 17.51 -4.32 -8.38
CA SER A 67 18.97 -4.41 -8.52
C SER A 67 19.67 -5.02 -7.30
N ARG A 68 19.00 -5.03 -6.13
CA ARG A 68 19.54 -5.49 -4.85
C ARG A 68 19.01 -6.87 -4.46
N PHE A 69 17.76 -7.18 -4.79
CA PHE A 69 17.12 -8.44 -4.46
C PHE A 69 15.93 -8.74 -5.38
N THR A 70 15.47 -9.99 -5.36
CA THR A 70 14.32 -10.43 -6.15
C THR A 70 13.02 -9.80 -5.63
N VAL A 71 12.32 -9.07 -6.51
CA VAL A 71 10.93 -8.62 -6.33
C VAL A 71 10.03 -9.58 -7.10
N PHE A 72 9.24 -10.38 -6.38
CA PHE A 72 8.36 -11.40 -6.99
C PHE A 72 7.14 -10.77 -7.67
N ALA A 73 6.55 -9.75 -7.05
CA ALA A 73 5.42 -9.01 -7.58
C ALA A 73 5.38 -7.61 -6.96
N TRP A 74 4.81 -6.64 -7.67
CA TRP A 74 4.49 -5.34 -7.11
C TRP A 74 3.38 -4.66 -7.89
N GLY A 75 2.74 -3.67 -7.27
CA GLY A 75 1.71 -2.87 -7.90
C GLY A 75 1.49 -1.54 -7.17
N LEU A 76 1.09 -0.54 -7.94
CA LEU A 76 0.65 0.75 -7.42
C LEU A 76 -0.77 0.99 -7.94
N ALA A 77 -1.74 1.01 -7.05
CA ALA A 77 -3.13 1.30 -7.38
C ALA A 77 -3.49 2.69 -6.85
N ASP A 78 -4.28 3.42 -7.63
CA ASP A 78 -5.06 4.51 -7.05
C ASP A 78 -6.14 3.91 -6.13
N THR A 79 -6.51 4.62 -5.07
CA THR A 79 -7.65 4.23 -4.24
C THR A 79 -8.94 4.50 -5.02
N THR A 80 -9.35 3.54 -5.84
CA THR A 80 -10.59 3.60 -6.61
C THR A 80 -11.81 3.32 -5.72
N LEU A 81 -13.01 3.62 -6.23
CA LEU A 81 -14.29 3.38 -5.55
C LEU A 81 -14.51 1.93 -5.11
N GLU A 82 -13.82 0.94 -5.71
CA GLU A 82 -13.95 -0.48 -5.36
C GLU A 82 -13.53 -0.79 -3.92
N ASP A 83 -12.44 -0.20 -3.41
CA ASP A 83 -12.00 -0.40 -2.03
C ASP A 83 -12.97 0.26 -1.01
N VAL A 84 -13.60 1.38 -1.39
CA VAL A 84 -14.68 1.99 -0.61
C VAL A 84 -15.93 1.12 -0.62
N PHE A 85 -16.26 0.53 -1.77
CA PHE A 85 -17.44 -0.34 -1.91
C PHE A 85 -17.31 -1.60 -1.05
N ILE A 86 -16.16 -2.27 -1.07
CA ILE A 86 -15.87 -3.43 -0.21
C ILE A 86 -15.96 -3.04 1.27
N LYS A 87 -15.44 -1.87 1.66
CA LYS A 87 -15.45 -1.43 3.05
C LYS A 87 -16.85 -1.00 3.54
N VAL A 88 -17.64 -0.32 2.70
CA VAL A 88 -19.03 0.03 3.00
C VAL A 88 -19.90 -1.23 3.11
N ALA A 89 -19.74 -2.18 2.19
CA ALA A 89 -20.46 -3.45 2.23
C ALA A 89 -20.16 -4.24 3.51
N ARG A 90 -18.88 -4.29 3.93
CA ARG A 90 -18.47 -4.94 5.19
C ARG A 90 -18.96 -4.20 6.43
N GLY A 91 -19.00 -2.87 6.42
CA GLY A 91 -19.54 -2.07 7.52
C GLY A 91 -21.06 -2.19 7.68
N ALA A 92 -21.80 -2.31 6.57
CA ALA A 92 -23.26 -2.50 6.58
C ALA A 92 -23.69 -3.86 7.16
N GLN A 93 -22.87 -4.90 7.00
CA GLN A 93 -23.13 -6.22 7.59
C GLN A 93 -23.07 -6.21 9.12
N VAL A 94 -22.24 -5.34 9.73
CA VAL A 94 -22.13 -5.23 11.20
C VAL A 94 -23.35 -4.54 11.81
N VAL A 95 -23.98 -3.60 11.09
CA VAL A 95 -25.19 -2.89 11.59
C VAL A 95 -26.41 -3.82 11.60
N ASN A 96 -26.47 -4.80 10.71
CA ASN A 96 -27.61 -5.72 10.59
C ASN A 96 -27.63 -6.86 11.63
N ILE A 97 -26.57 -7.04 12.42
CA ILE A 97 -26.47 -8.07 13.47
C ILE A 97 -26.76 -7.47 14.87
N LEU A 98 -26.86 -6.14 14.95
CA LEU A 98 -27.10 -5.39 16.19
C LEU A 98 -28.46 -4.68 16.21
N SER A 99 -29.36 -5.00 15.26
CA SER A 99 -30.72 -4.47 15.17
C SER A 99 -31.75 -5.53 15.49
#